data_AF-A0A2R6IV54-F1
#
_entry.id   AF-A0A2R6IV54-F1
#
_cell.length_a   1.000
_cell.length_b   1.000
_cell.length_c   1.000
_cell.angle_alpha   90.00
_cell.angle_beta   90.00
_cell.angle_gamma   90.00
#
_symmetry.space_group_name_H-M   'P 1'
#
loop_
_entity.id
_entity.type
_entity.pdbx_description
1 polymer ?
#
loop_
_entity_poly.entity_id
_entity_poly.type
_entity_poly.pdbx_seq_one_letter_code
_entity_poly.pdbx_strand_id
1 'polypeptide(L)'
;MRSANGSLRSTLGVELRLSAARDYHASVHVAGPAAPVVIGEPPTRAEYWSDDEVYLRRQAIDNRTVYSRYNGSEAYVGTWRFWLGSVALDIDPKTDRYATLRSFETRVADRSDGRIHLVGTVVRSREFVDDQDDVERVENATLHAFVTDTGLVTSYQVSYDAVRGDGETVRVRRSVRFDTVGNTTVDRSAWDDEAMRRG
;
A
#
# COMPACT_ATOMS: atom_id res chain seq x y z
N MET A 1 -1.49 2.62 11.61
CA MET A 1 -0.85 3.29 12.76
C MET A 1 -1.87 3.47 13.88
N ARG A 2 -1.46 3.22 15.13
CA ARG A 2 -2.29 3.43 16.32
C ARG A 2 -1.53 4.30 17.34
N SER A 3 -2.25 5.17 18.04
CA SER A 3 -1.68 5.92 19.16
C SER A 3 -1.43 5.02 20.37
N ALA A 4 -0.70 5.51 21.37
CA ALA A 4 -0.35 4.75 22.59
C ALA A 4 -1.55 4.15 23.33
N ASN A 5 -2.72 4.81 23.29
CA ASN A 5 -3.97 4.31 23.88
C ASN A 5 -4.70 3.26 23.02
N GLY A 6 -4.11 2.83 21.89
CA GLY A 6 -4.67 1.84 20.97
C GLY A 6 -5.68 2.38 19.95
N SER A 7 -6.06 3.66 20.02
CA SER A 7 -6.97 4.27 19.05
C SER A 7 -6.38 4.30 17.63
N LEU A 8 -7.24 4.21 16.61
CA LEU A 8 -6.82 4.31 15.21
C LEU A 8 -6.40 5.74 14.91
N ARG A 9 -5.12 5.94 14.59
CA ARG A 9 -4.57 7.24 14.18
C ARG A 9 -4.65 7.42 12.66
N SER A 10 -4.23 6.40 11.93
CA SER A 10 -4.16 6.41 10.47
C SER A 10 -4.13 4.98 9.93
N THR A 11 -4.87 4.73 8.86
CA THR A 11 -4.74 3.54 8.02
C THR A 11 -4.90 3.93 6.56
N LEU A 12 -4.10 3.29 5.72
CA LEU A 12 -4.19 3.30 4.27
C LEU A 12 -4.12 1.83 3.83
N GLY A 13 -5.07 1.40 3.03
CA GLY A 13 -5.02 0.10 2.40
C GLY A 13 -5.31 0.22 0.91
N VAL A 14 -4.45 -0.42 0.14
CA VAL A 14 -4.51 -0.49 -1.32
C VAL A 14 -4.50 -1.96 -1.72
N GLU A 15 -5.50 -2.36 -2.49
CA GLU A 15 -5.46 -3.59 -3.29
C GLU A 15 -5.35 -3.17 -4.76
N LEU A 16 -4.28 -3.60 -5.44
CA LEU A 16 -4.06 -3.32 -6.84
C LEU A 16 -3.98 -4.63 -7.62
N ARG A 17 -4.82 -4.74 -8.66
CA ARG A 17 -4.71 -5.76 -9.69
C ARG A 17 -4.23 -5.08 -10.96
N LEU A 18 -3.21 -5.66 -11.60
CA LEU A 18 -2.59 -5.12 -12.81
C LEU A 18 -2.36 -6.25 -13.80
N SER A 19 -2.99 -6.17 -14.97
CA SER A 19 -2.84 -7.14 -16.05
C SER A 19 -1.55 -6.90 -16.84
N ALA A 20 -1.15 -7.87 -17.68
CA ALA A 20 -0.04 -7.70 -18.61
C ALA A 20 -0.29 -6.61 -19.67
N ALA A 21 -1.56 -6.36 -20.01
CA ALA A 21 -1.98 -5.29 -20.91
C ALA A 21 -2.04 -3.92 -20.21
N ARG A 22 -1.79 -3.88 -18.88
CA ARG A 22 -1.83 -2.69 -18.00
C ARG A 22 -3.22 -2.19 -17.65
N ASP A 23 -4.25 -2.98 -17.95
CA ASP A 23 -5.55 -2.82 -17.31
C ASP A 23 -5.35 -2.93 -15.80
N TYR A 24 -6.01 -2.07 -15.04
CA TYR A 24 -5.88 -2.11 -13.60
C TYR A 24 -7.20 -1.89 -12.90
N HIS A 25 -7.31 -2.51 -11.73
CA HIS A 25 -8.32 -2.19 -10.73
C HIS A 25 -7.61 -1.90 -9.41
N ALA A 26 -7.91 -0.75 -8.82
CA ALA A 26 -7.40 -0.39 -7.51
C ALA A 26 -8.57 -0.13 -6.55
N SER A 27 -8.56 -0.80 -5.40
CA SER A 27 -9.46 -0.51 -4.28
C SER A 27 -8.66 0.13 -3.16
N VAL A 28 -9.08 1.33 -2.75
CA VAL A 28 -8.34 2.16 -1.79
C VAL A 28 -9.28 2.55 -0.65
N HIS A 29 -8.77 2.45 0.57
CA HIS A 29 -9.48 2.92 1.75
C HIS A 29 -8.52 3.66 2.69
N VAL A 30 -9.01 4.76 3.26
CA VAL A 30 -8.29 5.54 4.28
C VAL A 30 -9.22 5.81 5.46
N ALA A 31 -8.68 5.74 6.68
CA ALA A 31 -9.43 6.06 7.89
C ALA A 31 -8.51 6.50 9.04
N GLY A 32 -9.06 7.30 9.94
CA GLY A 32 -8.34 7.88 11.08
C GLY A 32 -8.03 9.37 10.87
N PRO A 33 -7.93 10.15 11.96
CA PRO A 33 -7.81 11.60 11.91
C PRO A 33 -6.51 12.11 11.29
N ALA A 34 -5.45 11.27 11.24
CA ALA A 34 -4.17 11.60 10.63
C ALA A 34 -3.90 10.74 9.38
N ALA A 35 -4.96 10.21 8.75
CA ALA A 35 -4.81 9.46 7.50
C ALA A 35 -4.55 10.39 6.31
N PRO A 36 -3.79 9.92 5.30
CA PRO A 36 -3.47 10.74 4.14
C PRO A 36 -4.73 11.03 3.31
N VAL A 37 -4.81 12.23 2.76
CA VAL A 37 -5.94 12.71 1.94
C VAL A 37 -5.83 12.31 0.45
N VAL A 38 -5.14 11.20 0.16
CA VAL A 38 -4.82 10.74 -1.21
C VAL A 38 -6.05 10.49 -2.09
N ILE A 39 -7.19 10.22 -1.46
CA ILE A 39 -8.47 10.03 -2.14
C ILE A 39 -9.56 10.96 -1.57
N GLY A 40 -9.20 12.05 -0.89
CA GLY A 40 -10.15 12.93 -0.19
C GLY A 40 -10.18 12.72 1.33
N GLU A 41 -11.08 13.43 2.02
CA GLU A 41 -11.15 13.44 3.48
C GLU A 41 -11.50 12.05 4.07
N PRO A 42 -10.67 11.51 4.99
CA PRO A 42 -10.98 10.27 5.70
C PRO A 42 -12.17 10.44 6.68
N PRO A 43 -13.00 9.40 6.89
CA PRO A 43 -12.92 8.09 6.27
C PRO A 43 -13.50 8.10 4.85
N THR A 44 -12.74 7.58 3.88
CA THR A 44 -13.23 7.46 2.50
C THR A 44 -12.70 6.21 1.81
N ARG A 45 -13.43 5.80 0.78
CA ARG A 45 -13.16 4.63 -0.05
C ARG A 45 -13.37 4.98 -1.51
N ALA A 46 -12.44 4.55 -2.35
CA ALA A 46 -12.53 4.69 -3.79
C ALA A 46 -12.13 3.39 -4.50
N GLU A 47 -12.73 3.17 -5.66
CA GLU A 47 -12.33 2.17 -6.63
C GLU A 47 -11.97 2.86 -7.93
N TYR A 48 -10.89 2.40 -8.55
CA TYR A 48 -10.39 2.88 -9.82
C TYR A 48 -10.32 1.70 -10.78
N TRP A 49 -10.69 1.95 -12.03
CA TRP A 49 -10.60 0.96 -13.09
C TRP A 49 -10.14 1.62 -14.38
N SER A 50 -9.31 0.94 -15.14
CA SER A 50 -8.91 1.36 -16.48
C SER A 50 -8.49 0.18 -17.33
N ASP A 51 -8.73 0.30 -18.62
CA ASP A 51 -8.32 -0.58 -19.72
C ASP A 51 -7.36 0.14 -20.71
N ASP A 52 -6.60 1.12 -20.21
CA ASP A 52 -5.71 2.02 -20.98
C ASP A 52 -6.44 3.05 -21.89
N GLU A 53 -7.70 2.81 -22.25
CA GLU A 53 -8.52 3.75 -23.02
C GLU A 53 -9.32 4.70 -22.13
N VAL A 54 -9.92 4.16 -21.06
CA VAL A 54 -10.79 4.92 -20.16
C VAL A 54 -10.28 4.83 -18.73
N TYR A 55 -10.39 5.95 -18.01
CA TYR A 55 -10.11 6.02 -16.58
C TYR A 55 -11.41 6.26 -15.83
N LEU A 56 -11.81 5.30 -15.01
CA LEU A 56 -13.05 5.36 -14.25
C LEU A 56 -12.75 5.37 -12.75
N ARG A 57 -13.53 6.17 -12.01
CA ARG A 57 -13.51 6.20 -10.54
C ARG A 57 -14.93 6.04 -10.01
N ARG A 58 -15.06 5.22 -8.97
CA ARG A 58 -16.23 5.16 -8.08
C ARG A 58 -15.79 5.49 -6.67
N GLN A 59 -16.42 6.47 -6.03
CA GLN A 59 -16.04 6.90 -4.69
C GLN A 59 -17.26 7.07 -3.77
N ALA A 60 -17.11 6.70 -2.51
CA ALA A 60 -18.08 6.99 -1.46
C ALA A 60 -17.69 8.27 -0.70
N ILE A 61 -18.55 9.29 -0.74
CA ILE A 61 -18.38 10.59 -0.07
C ILE A 61 -19.73 10.97 0.57
N ASP A 62 -19.76 11.28 1.87
CA ASP A 62 -20.98 11.68 2.59
C ASP A 62 -22.19 10.78 2.33
N ASN A 63 -21.98 9.46 2.38
CA ASN A 63 -23.00 8.44 2.08
C ASN A 63 -23.60 8.50 0.66
N ARG A 64 -22.92 9.20 -0.27
CA ARG A 64 -23.26 9.26 -1.70
C ARG A 64 -22.18 8.54 -2.50
N THR A 65 -22.58 7.91 -3.59
CA THR A 65 -21.64 7.36 -4.58
C THR A 65 -21.44 8.36 -5.69
N VAL A 66 -20.19 8.78 -5.91
CA VAL A 66 -19.77 9.66 -6.99
C VAL A 66 -19.05 8.81 -8.03
N TYR A 67 -19.40 9.02 -9.30
CA TYR A 67 -18.71 8.45 -10.44
C TYR A 67 -17.94 9.52 -11.17
N SER A 68 -16.83 9.17 -11.78
CA SER A 68 -16.05 10.09 -12.61
C SER A 68 -15.41 9.33 -13.76
N ARG A 69 -15.46 9.95 -14.93
CA ARG A 69 -14.80 9.48 -16.15
C ARG A 69 -13.76 10.50 -16.58
N TYR A 70 -12.60 10.01 -17.00
CA TYR A 70 -11.52 10.85 -17.50
C TYR A 70 -11.07 10.33 -18.86
N ASN A 71 -10.92 11.25 -19.83
CA ASN A 71 -10.40 10.96 -21.15
C ASN A 71 -8.86 11.13 -21.10
N GLY A 72 -8.16 10.05 -20.81
CA GLY A 72 -6.70 10.01 -20.66
C GLY A 72 -6.18 10.29 -19.24
N SER A 73 -4.87 10.07 -19.04
CA SER A 73 -4.19 10.16 -17.74
C SER A 73 -3.81 11.58 -17.31
N GLU A 74 -4.15 12.61 -18.09
CA GLU A 74 -3.74 14.01 -17.83
C GLU A 74 -4.58 14.70 -16.75
N ALA A 75 -5.81 14.25 -16.51
CA ALA A 75 -6.47 14.52 -15.24
C ALA A 75 -5.75 13.69 -14.18
N TYR A 76 -5.41 14.27 -13.03
CA TYR A 76 -4.76 13.62 -11.90
C TYR A 76 -5.60 12.44 -11.35
N VAL A 77 -5.62 11.33 -12.09
CA VAL A 77 -6.24 10.06 -11.74
C VAL A 77 -5.10 9.14 -11.37
N GLY A 78 -5.25 8.43 -10.26
CA GLY A 78 -4.27 7.44 -9.88
C GLY A 78 -4.15 6.37 -10.96
N THR A 79 -3.16 6.50 -11.84
CA THR A 79 -2.76 5.44 -12.77
C THR A 79 -2.25 4.24 -11.98
N TRP A 80 -2.09 3.07 -12.61
CA TRP A 80 -1.46 1.93 -11.94
C TRP A 80 -0.07 2.27 -11.38
N ARG A 81 0.69 3.19 -12.04
CA ARG A 81 2.01 3.65 -11.56
C ARG A 81 1.89 4.42 -10.25
N PHE A 82 0.89 5.30 -10.15
CA PHE A 82 0.61 6.04 -8.93
C PHE A 82 0.22 5.10 -7.79
N TRP A 83 -0.73 4.19 -8.02
CA TRP A 83 -1.14 3.24 -6.98
C TRP A 83 -0.01 2.34 -6.53
N LEU A 84 0.76 1.81 -7.48
CA LEU A 84 1.84 0.89 -7.20
C LEU A 84 3.03 1.57 -6.54
N GLY A 85 3.49 2.71 -7.08
CA GLY A 85 4.78 3.30 -6.76
C GLY A 85 4.76 4.62 -6.02
N SER A 86 3.59 5.19 -5.74
CA SER A 86 3.44 6.39 -4.89
C SER A 86 2.57 6.14 -3.66
N VAL A 87 1.62 5.20 -3.74
CA VAL A 87 0.67 4.95 -2.64
C VAL A 87 0.95 3.63 -1.92
N ALA A 88 1.11 2.53 -2.66
CA ALA A 88 1.35 1.22 -2.05
C ALA A 88 2.81 1.02 -1.63
N LEU A 89 3.74 1.47 -2.47
CA LEU A 89 5.18 1.36 -2.29
C LEU A 89 5.72 2.78 -2.47
N ASP A 90 6.26 3.37 -1.40
CA ASP A 90 6.47 4.82 -1.26
C ASP A 90 7.38 5.40 -2.37
N ILE A 91 8.27 4.57 -2.92
CA ILE A 91 9.24 4.94 -3.95
C ILE A 91 9.58 3.66 -4.73
N ASP A 92 9.26 3.55 -6.03
CA ASP A 92 9.56 2.42 -6.95
C ASP A 92 9.52 0.99 -6.35
N PRO A 93 8.76 0.02 -6.88
CA PRO A 93 8.60 -1.30 -6.26
C PRO A 93 9.89 -2.05 -5.88
N LYS A 94 11.00 -1.83 -6.60
CA LYS A 94 12.29 -2.40 -6.23
C LYS A 94 12.90 -1.64 -5.06
N THR A 95 12.91 -0.31 -5.11
CA THR A 95 13.49 0.56 -4.08
C THR A 95 12.82 0.35 -2.72
N ASP A 96 11.49 0.43 -2.63
CA ASP A 96 10.75 0.23 -1.38
C ASP A 96 11.01 -1.15 -0.74
N ARG A 97 10.96 -2.22 -1.55
CA ARG A 97 11.24 -3.58 -1.10
C ARG A 97 12.68 -3.74 -0.62
N TYR A 98 13.65 -3.26 -1.42
CA TYR A 98 15.06 -3.39 -1.07
C TYR A 98 15.42 -2.56 0.16
N ALA A 99 14.92 -1.33 0.26
CA ALA A 99 15.07 -0.47 1.43
C ALA A 99 14.53 -1.17 2.68
N THR A 100 13.31 -1.71 2.60
CA THR A 100 12.68 -2.41 3.73
C THR A 100 13.50 -3.62 4.20
N LEU A 101 13.86 -4.54 3.30
CA LEU A 101 14.56 -5.77 3.70
C LEU A 101 16.02 -5.52 4.12
N ARG A 102 16.72 -4.56 3.49
CA ARG A 102 18.12 -4.22 3.84
C ARG A 102 18.24 -3.41 5.13
N SER A 103 17.16 -2.76 5.54
CA SER A 103 17.09 -2.05 6.82
C SER A 103 17.21 -2.97 8.03
N PHE A 104 17.11 -4.29 7.84
CA PHE A 104 17.22 -5.27 8.92
C PHE A 104 18.37 -6.23 8.69
N GLU A 105 19.02 -6.64 9.77
CA GLU A 105 19.74 -7.92 9.77
C GLU A 105 18.72 -9.05 9.75
N THR A 106 18.70 -9.80 8.65
CA THR A 106 17.75 -10.91 8.45
C THR A 106 18.40 -12.24 8.69
N ARG A 107 17.65 -13.15 9.32
CA ARG A 107 17.99 -14.56 9.49
C ARG A 107 16.85 -15.42 9.00
N VAL A 108 17.18 -16.62 8.53
CA VAL A 108 16.16 -17.62 8.19
C VAL A 108 15.60 -18.20 9.48
N ALA A 109 14.29 -18.07 9.67
CA ALA A 109 13.57 -18.66 10.78
C ALA A 109 13.00 -20.05 10.42
N ASP A 110 12.52 -20.21 9.18
CA ASP A 110 11.95 -21.45 8.69
C ASP A 110 12.17 -21.62 7.18
N ARG A 111 12.16 -22.88 6.72
CA ARG A 111 12.10 -23.26 5.30
C ARG A 111 11.09 -24.39 5.14
N SER A 112 10.00 -24.13 4.43
CA SER A 112 8.90 -25.08 4.21
C SER A 112 8.28 -24.88 2.83
N ASP A 113 8.02 -25.98 2.12
CA ASP A 113 7.28 -26.00 0.84
C ASP A 113 7.75 -24.96 -0.21
N GLY A 114 9.05 -24.87 -0.45
CA GLY A 114 9.63 -23.91 -1.40
C GLY A 114 9.56 -22.45 -0.95
N ARG A 115 9.20 -22.19 0.31
CA ARG A 115 9.10 -20.88 0.93
C ARG A 115 10.08 -20.75 2.10
N ILE A 116 10.74 -19.62 2.17
CA ILE A 116 11.74 -19.23 3.17
C ILE A 116 11.13 -18.11 4.01
N HIS A 117 11.02 -18.31 5.31
CA HIS A 117 10.60 -17.27 6.26
C HIS A 117 11.84 -16.59 6.83
N LEU A 118 11.98 -15.30 6.52
CA LEU A 118 13.00 -14.41 7.07
C LEU A 118 12.43 -13.62 8.24
N VAL A 119 13.23 -13.50 9.30
CA VAL A 119 12.93 -12.64 10.45
C VAL A 119 14.09 -11.67 10.66
N GLY A 120 13.77 -10.41 10.93
CA GLY A 120 14.73 -9.38 11.31
C GLY A 120 14.27 -8.65 12.57
N THR A 121 15.18 -8.49 13.53
CA THR A 121 14.93 -7.77 14.80
C THR A 121 16.02 -6.75 15.12
N VAL A 122 17.10 -6.73 14.35
CA VAL A 122 18.18 -5.75 14.48
C VAL A 122 18.11 -4.80 13.28
N VAL A 123 17.92 -3.51 13.56
CA VAL A 123 17.80 -2.46 12.53
C VAL A 123 19.19 -1.92 12.16
N ARG A 124 19.45 -1.80 10.86
CA ARG A 124 20.69 -1.26 10.27
C ARG A 124 20.51 0.14 9.69
N SER A 125 19.31 0.46 9.21
CA SER A 125 18.95 1.78 8.69
C SER A 125 17.45 2.04 8.92
N ARG A 126 17.02 3.30 8.83
CA ARG A 126 15.60 3.71 8.99
C ARG A 126 14.88 3.90 7.66
N GLU A 127 15.41 3.37 6.56
CA GLU A 127 14.85 3.57 5.21
C GLU A 127 13.49 2.88 5.00
N PHE A 128 13.06 2.03 5.94
CA PHE A 128 11.73 1.43 5.96
C PHE A 128 10.64 2.31 6.60
N VAL A 129 11.02 3.48 7.12
CA VAL A 129 10.10 4.46 7.70
C VAL A 129 9.67 5.41 6.60
N ASP A 130 8.36 5.47 6.32
CA ASP A 130 7.78 6.29 5.23
C ASP A 130 8.12 7.79 5.40
N ASP A 131 7.81 8.39 6.56
CA ASP A 131 8.14 9.79 6.87
C ASP A 131 9.24 9.86 7.93
N GLN A 132 10.50 9.95 7.47
CA GLN A 132 11.66 9.97 8.38
C GLN A 132 11.82 11.30 9.12
N ASP A 133 11.33 12.40 8.56
CA ASP A 133 11.45 13.73 9.17
C ASP A 133 10.51 13.88 10.38
N ASP A 134 9.38 13.16 10.35
CA ASP A 134 8.40 13.12 11.43
C ASP A 134 8.75 12.15 12.58
N VAL A 135 9.80 11.33 12.42
CA VAL A 135 10.17 10.26 13.36
C VAL A 135 11.58 10.48 13.92
N GLU A 136 11.66 10.88 15.19
CA GLU A 136 12.93 11.05 15.89
C GLU A 136 13.65 9.72 16.08
N ARG A 137 12.91 8.69 16.51
CA ARG A 137 13.48 7.39 16.89
C ARG A 137 12.52 6.25 16.60
N VAL A 138 13.10 5.08 16.35
CA VAL A 138 12.37 3.82 16.11
C VAL A 138 12.75 2.80 17.17
N GLU A 139 11.76 2.13 17.75
CA GLU A 139 11.92 1.10 18.77
C GLU A 139 11.15 -0.17 18.40
N ASN A 140 11.54 -1.30 19.00
CA ASN A 140 10.83 -2.58 18.90
C ASN A 140 10.53 -3.03 17.45
N ALA A 141 11.42 -2.68 16.52
CA ALA A 141 11.23 -2.97 15.10
C ALA A 141 11.41 -4.46 14.79
N THR A 142 10.46 -5.00 14.07
CA THR A 142 10.40 -6.42 13.69
C THR A 142 10.00 -6.52 12.22
N LEU A 143 10.71 -7.37 11.48
CA LEU A 143 10.45 -7.72 10.10
C LEU A 143 10.13 -9.21 10.02
N HIS A 144 9.05 -9.55 9.31
CA HIS A 144 8.77 -10.89 8.83
C HIS A 144 8.64 -10.82 7.31
N ALA A 145 9.39 -11.64 6.58
CA ALA A 145 9.28 -11.70 5.12
C ALA A 145 9.24 -13.15 4.63
N PHE A 146 8.48 -13.40 3.58
CA PHE A 146 8.34 -14.71 2.96
C PHE A 146 8.85 -14.65 1.54
N VAL A 147 9.84 -15.48 1.23
CA VAL A 147 10.56 -15.51 -0.04
C VAL A 147 10.45 -16.91 -0.63
N THR A 148 10.31 -17.04 -1.95
CA THR A 148 10.42 -18.36 -2.60
C THR A 148 11.88 -18.81 -2.67
N ASP A 149 12.11 -20.08 -2.98
CA ASP A 149 13.44 -20.64 -3.29
C ASP A 149 14.17 -19.91 -4.44
N THR A 150 13.42 -19.36 -5.41
CA THR A 150 13.95 -18.53 -6.51
C THR A 150 14.30 -17.10 -6.10
N GLY A 151 14.04 -16.70 -4.86
CA GLY A 151 14.33 -15.36 -4.35
C GLY A 151 13.21 -14.33 -4.54
N LEU A 152 12.03 -14.74 -5.05
CA LEU A 152 10.87 -13.86 -5.14
C LEU A 152 10.26 -13.61 -3.74
N VAL A 153 10.20 -12.35 -3.32
CA VAL A 153 9.49 -11.95 -2.09
C VAL A 153 7.98 -11.96 -2.36
N THR A 154 7.25 -12.80 -1.63
CA THR A 154 5.79 -12.97 -1.76
C THR A 154 5.01 -12.13 -0.75
N SER A 155 5.58 -11.88 0.43
CA SER A 155 5.02 -10.92 1.37
C SER A 155 6.08 -10.46 2.36
N TYR A 156 5.85 -9.29 2.95
CA TYR A 156 6.58 -8.85 4.14
C TYR A 156 5.69 -8.00 5.03
N GLN A 157 6.02 -7.99 6.31
CA GLN A 157 5.40 -7.19 7.33
C GLN A 157 6.47 -6.58 8.21
N VAL A 158 6.35 -5.28 8.44
CA VAL A 158 7.17 -4.56 9.42
C VAL A 158 6.26 -4.00 10.51
N SER A 159 6.68 -4.13 11.76
CA SER A 159 6.04 -3.47 12.90
C SER A 159 7.07 -2.86 13.83
N TYR A 160 6.80 -1.64 14.29
CA TYR A 160 7.70 -0.86 15.14
C TYR A 160 6.94 0.20 15.92
N ASP A 161 7.56 0.72 16.97
CA ASP A 161 7.14 1.93 17.67
C ASP A 161 7.92 3.13 17.10
N ALA A 162 7.20 4.15 16.65
CA ALA A 162 7.79 5.40 16.18
C ALA A 162 7.60 6.48 17.24
N VAL A 163 8.69 7.09 17.68
CA VAL A 163 8.68 8.24 18.61
C VAL A 163 8.84 9.50 17.79
N ARG A 164 7.85 10.38 17.87
CA ARG A 164 7.76 11.64 17.11
C ARG A 164 8.38 12.81 17.88
N GLY A 165 8.57 13.94 17.20
CA GLY A 165 9.20 15.14 17.75
C GLY A 165 8.50 15.78 18.96
N ASP A 166 7.22 15.48 19.15
CA ASP A 166 6.41 15.90 20.30
C ASP A 166 6.44 14.91 21.48
N GLY A 167 7.21 13.82 21.35
CA GLY A 167 7.27 12.72 22.31
C GLY A 167 6.12 11.70 22.18
N GLU A 168 5.17 11.89 21.26
CA GLU A 168 4.12 10.90 21.00
C GLU A 168 4.74 9.61 20.45
N THR A 169 4.33 8.47 21.02
CA THR A 169 4.68 7.15 20.50
C THR A 169 3.50 6.55 19.74
N VAL A 170 3.73 6.14 18.49
CA VAL A 170 2.75 5.49 17.64
C VAL A 170 3.22 4.10 17.22
N ARG A 171 2.31 3.11 17.29
CA ARG A 171 2.56 1.76 16.79
C ARG A 171 2.28 1.73 15.29
N VAL A 172 3.31 1.43 14.51
CA VAL A 172 3.23 1.29 13.05
C VAL A 172 3.22 -0.20 12.68
N ARG A 173 2.40 -0.53 11.69
CA ARG A 173 2.39 -1.84 11.02
C ARG A 173 2.21 -1.60 9.54
N ARG A 174 3.16 -2.07 8.74
CA ARG A 174 3.10 -2.11 7.28
C ARG A 174 3.06 -3.55 6.82
N SER A 175 2.23 -3.87 5.84
CA SER A 175 2.10 -5.24 5.32
C SER A 175 1.88 -5.19 3.83
N VAL A 176 2.73 -5.90 3.09
CA VAL A 176 2.70 -5.97 1.63
C VAL A 176 2.68 -7.42 1.22
N ARG A 177 1.84 -7.74 0.24
CA ARG A 177 1.66 -9.08 -0.30
C ARG A 177 1.55 -9.01 -1.82
N PHE A 178 2.23 -9.93 -2.49
CA PHE A 178 2.19 -10.11 -3.93
C PHE A 178 1.57 -11.47 -4.22
N ASP A 179 0.46 -11.47 -4.96
CA ASP A 179 -0.25 -12.67 -5.38
C ASP A 179 -0.45 -12.65 -6.90
N THR A 180 -0.62 -13.84 -7.49
CA THR A 180 -0.95 -14.02 -8.92
C THR A 180 0.01 -13.32 -9.90
N VAL A 181 1.26 -13.08 -9.47
CA VAL A 181 2.28 -12.37 -10.27
C VAL A 181 2.49 -13.09 -11.61
N GLY A 182 2.30 -12.36 -12.71
CA GLY A 182 2.45 -12.88 -14.08
C GLY A 182 1.20 -13.53 -14.67
N ASN A 183 0.12 -13.73 -13.90
CA ASN A 183 -1.13 -14.34 -14.38
C ASN A 183 -2.39 -13.53 -13.99
N THR A 184 -2.21 -12.25 -13.64
CA THR A 184 -3.32 -11.40 -13.21
C THR A 184 -4.19 -10.99 -14.41
N THR A 185 -5.49 -11.20 -14.28
CA THR A 185 -6.52 -10.62 -15.16
C THR A 185 -7.27 -9.52 -14.42
N VAL A 186 -7.79 -8.55 -15.16
CA VAL A 186 -8.61 -7.46 -14.62
C VAL A 186 -9.89 -7.40 -15.45
N ASP A 187 -10.98 -7.84 -14.84
CA ASP A 187 -12.30 -7.77 -15.48
C ASP A 187 -12.86 -6.34 -15.41
N ARG A 188 -13.80 -6.05 -16.31
CA ARG A 188 -14.57 -4.81 -16.27
C ARG A 188 -15.34 -4.72 -14.96
N SER A 189 -15.29 -3.54 -14.33
CA SER A 189 -15.97 -3.34 -13.04
C SER A 189 -17.49 -3.38 -13.20
N ALA A 190 -18.21 -3.96 -12.24
CA ALA A 190 -19.68 -4.04 -12.28
C ALA A 190 -20.39 -2.66 -12.32
N TRP A 191 -19.67 -1.60 -11.97
CA TRP A 191 -20.15 -0.22 -11.95
C TRP A 191 -19.70 0.59 -13.18
N ASP A 192 -19.01 -0.03 -14.13
CA ASP A 192 -18.45 0.65 -15.30
C ASP A 192 -19.52 1.35 -16.15
N ASP A 193 -20.57 0.64 -16.56
CA ASP A 193 -21.65 1.21 -17.39
C ASP A 193 -22.35 2.39 -16.70
N GLU A 194 -22.36 2.40 -15.37
CA GLU A 194 -22.89 3.51 -14.59
C GLU A 194 -21.93 4.69 -14.57
N ALA A 195 -20.64 4.44 -14.38
CA ALA A 195 -19.62 5.48 -14.45
C ALA A 195 -19.51 6.09 -15.85
N MET A 196 -19.66 5.30 -16.91
CA MET A 196 -19.69 5.80 -18.29
C MET A 196 -20.88 6.71 -18.58
N ARG A 197 -21.99 6.56 -17.84
CA ARG A 197 -23.22 7.34 -18.02
C ARG A 197 -23.28 8.59 -17.14
N ARG A 198 -22.73 8.51 -15.93
CA ARG A 198 -22.85 9.55 -14.89
C ARG A 198 -21.56 10.32 -14.60
N GLY A 199 -20.43 9.80 -15.06
CA GLY A 199 -19.09 10.34 -14.80
C GLY A 199 -18.63 11.37 -15.81
#